data_AF-A0A5C6AYD7-F1
#
_entry.id   AF-A0A5C6AYD7-F1
#
_cell.length_a   1.000
_cell.length_b   1.000
_cell.length_c   1.000
_cell.angle_alpha   90.00
_cell.angle_beta   90.00
_cell.angle_gamma   90.00
#
_symmetry.space_group_name_H-M   'P 1'
#
loop_
_entity.id
_entity.type
_entity.pdbx_description
1 polymer ?
#
loop_
_entity_poly.entity_id
_entity_poly.type
_entity_poly.pdbx_seq_one_letter_code
_entity_poly.pdbx_strand_id
1 'polypeptide(L)'
;MNASKRQTCDAGDQYRFDRDPEPKGKSAEPLLKFPSGALVHFAVSSSEVRMTTHLKGAKTFFLPFNLGDNGAAGNPINPDGHKTAYLWQRVFARDLWLEILGRYLVTELDKKKQIKSVIFPRFHQLDSTLQLRAAVLEEGPGQKYLIQHSAGSGKTKTIAWTAHFLADLHDANEKKVFDSVIVISDRNVIDGQLQEELAAFERKKGVVATIEGKKGSKSSQLADALSGDKKIVVCTIQTFPFALKAVRELTATEGKAFAVIADEAHSSQTGEAATKLKELLSAEEREQLDDGGEISSEDVLAAQMRSRSDDKNITYVAFTATPKPKTLELFGRRPQPDQPVSGDNLPQPFHVYSMRQAIEEGFILDVLQNYISYKMAFKLASGGKEWSDTEVERSAAMKGIMGWVKLHPYNIAQKVQIIVEHYRDTIAPLLDGRAKAMVVVGSVAVVSIVGIRCS
;
A
#
# COMPACT_ATOMS: atom_id res chain seq x y z
N MET A 1 -24.84 12.46 -36.47
CA MET A 1 -23.38 12.43 -36.74
C MET A 1 -22.66 12.62 -35.41
N ASN A 2 -21.94 11.61 -34.94
CA ASN A 2 -20.89 11.77 -33.92
C ASN A 2 -19.81 10.73 -34.25
N ALA A 3 -18.85 11.16 -35.06
CA ALA A 3 -17.79 10.35 -35.64
C ALA A 3 -16.56 10.22 -34.72
N SER A 4 -16.73 10.22 -33.38
CA SER A 4 -15.61 10.09 -32.43
C SER A 4 -15.54 8.74 -31.71
N LYS A 5 -16.46 7.80 -31.99
CA LYS A 5 -16.52 6.49 -31.30
C LYS A 5 -15.90 5.31 -32.07
N ARG A 6 -15.11 5.53 -33.14
CA ARG A 6 -14.63 4.43 -34.02
C ARG A 6 -13.15 4.49 -34.42
N GLN A 7 -12.27 4.99 -33.56
CA GLN A 7 -10.83 4.96 -33.85
C GLN A 7 -9.94 4.68 -32.63
N THR A 8 -10.42 3.87 -31.69
CA THR A 8 -9.60 3.20 -30.69
C THR A 8 -9.72 1.71 -30.93
N CYS A 9 -8.97 1.20 -31.90
CA CYS A 9 -8.46 -0.16 -31.78
C CYS A 9 -7.62 -0.13 -30.50
N ASP A 10 -8.14 -0.65 -29.38
CA ASP A 10 -7.38 -0.77 -28.13
C ASP A 10 -6.11 -1.55 -28.52
N ALA A 11 -4.94 -0.92 -28.43
CA ALA A 11 -3.68 -1.55 -28.82
C ALA A 11 -3.50 -2.90 -28.09
N GLY A 12 -4.09 -3.05 -26.90
CA GLY A 12 -4.17 -4.31 -26.18
C GLY A 12 -5.07 -5.34 -26.87
N ASP A 13 -6.24 -4.95 -27.38
CA ASP A 13 -7.13 -5.84 -28.13
C ASP A 13 -6.50 -6.28 -29.45
N GLN A 14 -5.89 -5.36 -30.19
CA GLN A 14 -5.14 -5.73 -31.38
C GLN A 14 -4.05 -6.76 -31.03
N TYR A 15 -3.28 -6.52 -29.97
CA TYR A 15 -2.24 -7.46 -29.55
C TYR A 15 -2.83 -8.82 -29.12
N ARG A 16 -3.97 -8.84 -28.42
CA ARG A 16 -4.67 -10.08 -28.00
C ARG A 16 -5.10 -10.96 -29.17
N PHE A 17 -5.63 -10.35 -30.22
CA PHE A 17 -6.29 -11.09 -31.31
C PHE A 17 -5.38 -11.32 -32.52
N ASP A 18 -4.40 -10.43 -32.76
CA ASP A 18 -3.50 -10.54 -33.91
C ASP A 18 -2.21 -11.31 -33.61
N ARG A 19 -1.93 -11.62 -32.33
CA ARG A 19 -0.72 -12.35 -31.90
C ARG A 19 -1.10 -13.53 -31.02
N ASP A 20 -1.25 -14.67 -31.66
CA ASP A 20 -1.51 -15.94 -30.97
C ASP A 20 -0.18 -16.61 -30.59
N PRO A 21 0.14 -16.78 -29.29
CA PRO A 21 1.36 -17.49 -28.87
C PRO A 21 1.36 -18.97 -29.26
N GLU A 22 0.18 -19.60 -29.42
CA GLU A 22 0.03 -21.03 -29.74
C GLU A 22 -0.95 -21.25 -30.91
N PRO A 23 -0.60 -20.81 -32.13
CA PRO A 23 -1.49 -20.88 -33.27
C PRO A 23 -1.80 -22.33 -33.65
N LYS A 24 -3.10 -22.64 -33.83
CA LYS A 24 -3.56 -23.98 -34.21
C LYS A 24 -2.86 -24.49 -35.47
N GLY A 25 -2.28 -25.68 -35.38
CA GLY A 25 -1.60 -26.33 -36.51
C GLY A 25 -0.21 -25.78 -36.84
N LYS A 26 0.36 -24.92 -35.99
CA LYS A 26 1.72 -24.39 -36.11
C LYS A 26 2.47 -24.60 -34.78
N SER A 27 3.80 -24.53 -34.83
CA SER A 27 4.61 -24.48 -33.61
C SER A 27 4.36 -23.17 -32.85
N ALA A 28 4.44 -23.22 -31.52
CA ALA A 28 4.35 -22.02 -30.68
C ALA A 28 5.36 -20.95 -31.11
N GLU A 29 4.96 -19.69 -31.07
CA GLU A 29 5.80 -18.58 -31.48
C GLU A 29 6.92 -18.34 -30.44
N PRO A 30 8.21 -18.51 -30.77
CA PRO A 30 9.29 -18.50 -29.78
C PRO A 30 9.37 -17.21 -28.96
N LEU A 31 9.10 -16.05 -29.57
CA LEU A 31 9.13 -14.75 -28.90
C LEU A 31 7.94 -14.52 -27.97
N LEU A 32 6.80 -15.19 -28.19
CA LEU A 32 5.60 -15.03 -27.37
C LEU A 32 5.45 -16.15 -26.32
N LYS A 33 6.33 -17.15 -26.38
CA LYS A 33 6.30 -18.31 -25.48
C LYS A 33 6.72 -17.93 -24.08
N PHE A 34 5.86 -18.18 -23.10
CA PHE A 34 6.22 -18.07 -21.69
C PHE A 34 6.84 -19.39 -21.17
N PRO A 35 7.89 -19.38 -20.32
CA PRO A 35 8.61 -18.22 -19.78
C PRO A 35 9.88 -17.84 -20.59
N SER A 36 10.11 -18.43 -21.77
CA SER A 36 11.40 -18.33 -22.50
C SER A 36 11.50 -17.19 -23.53
N GLY A 37 10.38 -16.54 -23.85
CA GLY A 37 10.26 -15.48 -24.86
C GLY A 37 10.40 -14.08 -24.28
N ALA A 38 9.56 -13.15 -24.74
CA ALA A 38 9.54 -11.78 -24.24
C ALA A 38 9.20 -11.73 -22.74
N LEU A 39 10.02 -10.99 -21.99
CA LEU A 39 9.85 -10.83 -20.54
C LEU A 39 8.65 -9.93 -20.19
N VAL A 40 8.32 -9.01 -21.10
CA VAL A 40 7.19 -8.09 -21.01
C VAL A 40 6.73 -7.73 -22.42
N HIS A 41 5.43 -7.59 -22.59
CA HIS A 41 4.75 -7.15 -23.79
C HIS A 41 4.12 -5.79 -23.54
N PHE A 42 4.46 -4.78 -24.33
CA PHE A 42 3.83 -3.46 -24.26
C PHE A 42 2.82 -3.28 -25.40
N ALA A 43 1.61 -2.86 -25.07
CA ALA A 43 0.61 -2.37 -26.00
C ALA A 43 0.53 -0.84 -25.84
N VAL A 44 0.86 -0.10 -26.89
CA VAL A 44 1.08 1.36 -26.82
C VAL A 44 0.13 2.05 -27.79
N SER A 45 -0.60 3.05 -27.29
CA SER A 45 -1.34 4.02 -28.10
C SER A 45 -0.69 5.41 -27.98
N SER A 46 -1.29 6.42 -28.62
CA SER A 46 -0.83 7.81 -28.47
C SER A 46 -1.06 8.40 -27.08
N SER A 47 -1.95 7.79 -26.28
CA SER A 47 -2.37 8.29 -24.96
C SER A 47 -2.05 7.38 -23.79
N GLU A 48 -2.00 6.06 -24.00
CA GLU A 48 -1.87 5.06 -22.94
C GLU A 48 -0.86 3.97 -23.27
N VAL A 49 -0.22 3.45 -22.24
CA VAL A 49 0.62 2.25 -22.28
C VAL A 49 -0.02 1.19 -21.39
N ARG A 50 -0.10 -0.02 -21.92
CA ARG A 50 -0.46 -1.21 -21.16
C ARG A 50 0.60 -2.27 -21.32
N MET A 51 0.75 -3.14 -20.31
CA MET A 51 1.76 -4.18 -20.30
C MET A 51 1.23 -5.52 -19.79
N THR A 52 1.88 -6.61 -20.18
CA THR A 52 1.66 -7.94 -19.61
C THR A 52 2.95 -8.74 -19.68
N THR A 53 3.18 -9.66 -18.74
CA THR A 53 4.33 -10.57 -18.76
C THR A 53 4.01 -11.94 -19.35
N HIS A 54 2.74 -12.18 -19.70
CA HIS A 54 2.30 -13.45 -20.26
C HIS A 54 1.12 -13.22 -21.22
N LEU A 55 1.41 -13.26 -22.52
CA LEU A 55 0.40 -13.22 -23.57
C LEU A 55 -0.36 -14.55 -23.63
N LYS A 56 -1.68 -14.51 -23.50
CA LYS A 56 -2.61 -15.67 -23.51
C LYS A 56 -3.71 -15.51 -24.58
N GLY A 57 -3.35 -14.91 -25.72
CA GLY A 57 -4.27 -14.56 -26.80
C GLY A 57 -5.45 -13.72 -26.28
N ALA A 58 -6.69 -14.11 -26.62
CA ALA A 58 -7.91 -13.42 -26.20
C ALA A 58 -8.10 -13.32 -24.67
N LYS A 59 -7.48 -14.21 -23.88
CA LYS A 59 -7.56 -14.21 -22.41
C LYS A 59 -6.50 -13.33 -21.75
N THR A 60 -5.68 -12.62 -22.53
CA THR A 60 -4.60 -11.80 -21.98
C THR A 60 -5.17 -10.66 -21.15
N PHE A 61 -4.70 -10.52 -19.92
CA PHE A 61 -4.95 -9.33 -19.13
C PHE A 61 -3.77 -8.36 -19.27
N PHE A 62 -4.06 -7.14 -19.69
CA PHE A 62 -3.09 -6.06 -19.85
C PHE A 62 -3.26 -5.09 -18.69
N LEU A 63 -2.19 -4.88 -17.93
CA LEU A 63 -2.13 -3.93 -16.84
C LEU A 63 -1.80 -2.54 -17.38
N PRO A 64 -2.41 -1.46 -16.86
CA PRO A 64 -1.95 -0.11 -17.16
C PRO A 64 -0.50 0.08 -16.68
N PHE A 65 0.28 0.80 -17.48
CA PHE A 65 1.65 1.16 -17.15
C PHE A 65 1.84 2.67 -17.38
N ASN A 66 0.95 3.47 -16.77
CA ASN A 66 0.81 4.90 -17.02
C ASN A 66 1.34 5.76 -15.86
N LEU A 67 1.65 7.03 -16.14
CA LEU A 67 2.16 8.01 -15.19
C LEU A 67 1.14 8.38 -14.10
N GLY A 68 -0.15 8.34 -14.42
CA GLY A 68 -1.22 9.03 -13.70
C GLY A 68 -1.31 10.51 -14.12
N ASP A 69 -2.50 11.10 -14.01
CA ASP A 69 -2.75 12.50 -14.37
C ASP A 69 -3.52 13.21 -13.26
N ASN A 70 -2.84 14.03 -12.46
CA ASN A 70 -3.45 14.74 -11.32
C ASN A 70 -4.23 13.81 -10.37
N GLY A 71 -3.65 12.64 -10.09
CA GLY A 71 -4.26 11.59 -9.27
C GLY A 71 -5.33 10.76 -9.97
N ALA A 72 -5.55 10.93 -11.27
CA ALA A 72 -6.43 10.11 -12.11
C ALA A 72 -5.60 9.09 -12.94
N ALA A 73 -6.27 8.19 -13.65
CA ALA A 73 -5.64 7.25 -14.58
C ALA A 73 -5.11 7.95 -15.85
N GLY A 74 -4.24 7.26 -16.59
CA GLY A 74 -3.72 7.73 -17.87
C GLY A 74 -2.44 8.55 -17.73
N ASN A 75 -2.15 9.39 -18.72
CA ASN A 75 -0.90 10.15 -18.79
C ASN A 75 -1.18 11.65 -18.99
N PRO A 76 -0.39 12.54 -18.35
CA PRO A 76 -0.49 13.98 -18.53
C PRO A 76 -0.19 14.37 -19.98
N ILE A 77 -0.61 15.57 -20.36
CA ILE A 77 -0.28 16.13 -21.68
C ILE A 77 1.24 16.36 -21.76
N ASN A 78 1.84 15.91 -22.84
CA ASN A 78 3.23 16.19 -23.17
C ASN A 78 3.27 17.30 -24.24
N PRO A 79 3.74 18.52 -23.93
CA PRO A 79 3.83 19.61 -24.90
C PRO A 79 4.71 19.29 -26.11
N ASP A 80 5.71 18.43 -25.90
CA ASP A 80 6.77 18.13 -26.88
C ASP A 80 6.53 16.81 -27.63
N GLY A 81 5.37 16.16 -27.47
CA GLY A 81 5.07 14.93 -28.21
C GLY A 81 3.91 14.10 -27.65
N HIS A 82 4.01 12.77 -27.80
CA HIS A 82 2.98 11.86 -27.31
C HIS A 82 2.98 11.78 -25.78
N LYS A 83 1.79 11.56 -25.20
CA LYS A 83 1.64 11.32 -23.76
C LYS A 83 2.38 10.07 -23.28
N THR A 84 2.66 9.14 -24.20
CA THR A 84 3.37 7.87 -23.95
C THR A 84 4.87 7.96 -24.16
N ALA A 85 5.42 9.14 -24.47
CA ALA A 85 6.84 9.31 -24.78
C ALA A 85 7.80 8.92 -23.66
N TYR A 86 7.36 9.00 -22.40
CA TYR A 86 8.13 8.53 -21.25
C TYR A 86 8.55 7.06 -21.37
N LEU A 87 7.81 6.23 -22.12
CA LEU A 87 8.15 4.82 -22.29
C LEU A 87 9.51 4.67 -22.97
N TRP A 88 9.76 5.32 -24.10
CA TRP A 88 11.05 5.21 -24.78
C TRP A 88 12.10 6.21 -24.28
N GLN A 89 11.67 7.38 -23.78
CA GLN A 89 12.60 8.40 -23.30
C GLN A 89 13.14 8.12 -21.89
N ARG A 90 12.32 7.53 -21.02
CA ARG A 90 12.69 7.21 -19.62
C ARG A 90 12.85 5.72 -19.42
N VAL A 91 11.81 4.92 -19.69
CA VAL A 91 11.77 3.50 -19.30
C VAL A 91 12.71 2.63 -20.13
N PHE A 92 12.80 2.87 -21.44
CA PHE A 92 13.74 2.17 -22.33
C PHE A 92 15.12 2.83 -22.42
N ALA A 93 15.37 3.88 -21.63
CA ALA A 93 16.74 4.38 -21.48
C ALA A 93 17.62 3.24 -20.98
N ARG A 94 18.82 3.10 -21.57
CA ARG A 94 19.71 1.94 -21.37
C ARG A 94 19.88 1.58 -19.89
N ASP A 95 20.18 2.56 -19.05
CA ASP A 95 20.51 2.32 -17.66
C ASP A 95 19.29 1.86 -16.86
N LEU A 96 18.14 2.52 -17.06
CA LEU A 96 16.89 2.12 -16.39
C LEU A 96 16.41 0.76 -16.91
N TRP A 97 16.51 0.49 -18.20
CA TRP A 97 16.10 -0.79 -18.76
C TRP A 97 16.92 -1.96 -18.21
N LEU A 98 18.25 -1.81 -18.15
CA LEU A 98 19.13 -2.82 -17.54
C LEU A 98 18.83 -2.99 -16.04
N GLU A 99 18.50 -1.90 -15.35
CA GLU A 99 18.10 -1.96 -13.95
C GLU A 99 16.77 -2.71 -13.77
N ILE A 100 15.78 -2.45 -14.63
CA ILE A 100 14.49 -3.17 -14.61
C ILE A 100 14.72 -4.67 -14.80
N LEU A 101 15.51 -5.05 -15.81
CA LEU A 101 15.79 -6.44 -16.12
C LEU A 101 16.56 -7.13 -14.99
N GLY A 102 17.54 -6.45 -14.40
CA GLY A 102 18.35 -7.02 -13.34
C GLY A 102 17.62 -7.09 -12.01
N ARG A 103 16.99 -5.99 -11.58
CA ARG A 103 16.59 -5.76 -10.18
C ARG A 103 15.08 -5.73 -9.97
N TYR A 104 14.30 -5.41 -11.00
CA TYR A 104 12.85 -5.33 -10.84
C TYR A 104 12.09 -6.58 -11.27
N LEU A 105 12.57 -7.30 -12.29
CA LEU A 105 11.93 -8.54 -12.73
C LEU A 105 12.05 -9.64 -11.69
N VAL A 106 10.90 -10.15 -11.23
CA VAL A 106 10.85 -11.28 -10.28
C VAL A 106 10.04 -12.44 -10.83
N THR A 107 10.57 -13.64 -10.66
CA THR A 107 9.88 -14.87 -11.01
C THR A 107 9.18 -15.44 -9.79
N GLU A 108 7.87 -15.65 -9.89
CA GLU A 108 7.16 -16.48 -8.92
C GLU A 108 7.28 -17.94 -9.33
N LEU A 109 7.73 -18.78 -8.40
CA LEU A 109 7.87 -20.21 -8.62
C LEU A 109 6.65 -20.96 -8.09
N ASP A 110 6.25 -22.03 -8.77
CA ASP A 110 5.27 -22.96 -8.24
C ASP A 110 5.87 -23.93 -7.21
N LYS A 111 5.04 -24.83 -6.65
CA LYS A 111 5.47 -25.86 -5.70
C LYS A 111 6.54 -26.81 -6.27
N LYS A 112 6.65 -26.91 -7.60
CA LYS A 112 7.64 -27.73 -8.31
C LYS A 112 8.89 -26.93 -8.70
N LYS A 113 9.02 -25.69 -8.22
CA LYS A 113 10.11 -24.75 -8.54
C LYS A 113 10.16 -24.35 -10.02
N GLN A 114 9.04 -24.42 -10.73
CA GLN A 114 8.91 -23.95 -12.11
C GLN A 114 8.39 -22.51 -12.12
N ILE A 115 8.81 -21.72 -13.12
CA ILE A 115 8.34 -20.33 -13.27
C ILE A 115 6.83 -20.35 -13.57
N LYS A 116 6.04 -19.89 -12.60
CA LYS A 116 4.59 -19.76 -12.67
C LYS A 116 4.19 -18.43 -13.30
N SER A 117 4.84 -17.36 -12.88
CA SER A 117 4.58 -16.00 -13.34
C SER A 117 5.87 -15.18 -13.30
N VAL A 118 5.91 -14.12 -14.09
CA VAL A 118 6.94 -13.07 -14.01
C VAL A 118 6.23 -11.78 -13.60
N ILE A 119 6.76 -11.13 -12.57
CA ILE A 119 6.32 -9.83 -12.10
C ILE A 119 7.19 -8.78 -12.77
N PHE A 120 6.54 -7.89 -13.51
CA PHE A 120 7.11 -6.63 -13.97
C PHE A 120 6.52 -5.50 -13.11
N PRO A 121 7.32 -4.53 -12.64
CA PRO A 121 6.82 -3.47 -11.77
C PRO A 121 5.73 -2.67 -12.48
N ARG A 122 4.68 -2.26 -11.77
CA ARG A 122 3.80 -1.20 -12.28
C ARG A 122 4.54 0.13 -12.25
N PHE A 123 4.08 1.07 -13.08
CA PHE A 123 4.79 2.34 -13.26
C PHE A 123 4.97 3.10 -11.94
N HIS A 124 3.94 3.23 -11.11
CA HIS A 124 4.05 3.93 -9.82
C HIS A 124 5.03 3.27 -8.84
N GLN A 125 5.20 1.94 -8.90
CA GLN A 125 6.14 1.20 -8.05
C GLN A 125 7.58 1.44 -8.49
N LEU A 126 7.81 1.44 -9.81
CA LEU A 126 9.09 1.79 -10.41
C LEU A 126 9.45 3.25 -10.11
N ASP A 127 8.52 4.16 -10.36
CA ASP A 127 8.74 5.60 -10.19
C ASP A 127 8.98 5.96 -8.71
N SER A 128 8.22 5.40 -7.77
CA SER A 128 8.40 5.67 -6.34
C SER A 128 9.77 5.23 -5.82
N THR A 129 10.26 4.07 -6.26
CA THR A 129 11.53 3.50 -5.81
C THR A 129 12.73 4.22 -6.43
N LEU A 130 12.63 4.62 -7.70
CA LEU A 130 13.65 5.44 -8.36
C LEU A 130 13.77 6.83 -7.74
N GLN A 131 12.64 7.51 -7.50
CA GLN A 131 12.64 8.82 -6.85
C GLN A 131 13.20 8.75 -5.44
N LEU A 132 12.78 7.75 -4.64
CA LEU A 132 13.27 7.57 -3.29
C LEU A 132 14.79 7.35 -3.26
N ARG A 133 15.30 6.50 -4.16
CA ARG A 133 16.75 6.26 -4.25
C ARG A 133 17.52 7.54 -4.60
N ALA A 134 17.03 8.30 -5.58
CA ALA A 134 17.67 9.54 -5.99
C ALA A 134 17.70 10.55 -4.84
N ALA A 135 16.57 10.74 -4.15
CA ALA A 135 16.49 11.65 -3.01
C ALA A 135 17.41 11.22 -1.85
N VAL A 136 17.50 9.93 -1.54
CA VAL A 136 18.41 9.43 -0.49
C VAL A 136 19.89 9.68 -0.85
N LEU A 137 20.27 9.52 -2.13
CA LEU A 137 21.64 9.80 -2.57
C LEU A 137 21.98 11.29 -2.53
N GLU A 138 20.99 12.15 -2.79
CA GLU A 138 21.16 13.61 -2.76
C GLU A 138 21.19 14.16 -1.33
N GLU A 139 20.26 13.72 -0.47
CA GLU A 139 20.06 14.28 0.87
C GLU A 139 20.84 13.55 1.97
N GLY A 140 21.32 12.34 1.70
CA GLY A 140 21.98 11.48 2.68
C GLY A 140 21.02 10.78 3.66
N PRO A 141 21.56 10.04 4.64
CA PRO A 141 20.77 9.38 5.68
C PRO A 141 20.13 10.38 6.66
N GLY A 142 19.14 9.92 7.44
CA GLY A 142 18.44 10.72 8.47
C GLY A 142 17.14 11.37 8.00
N GLN A 143 16.77 11.16 6.73
CA GLN A 143 15.61 11.80 6.12
C GLN A 143 14.33 10.99 6.32
N LYS A 144 13.20 11.63 6.01
CA LYS A 144 11.86 11.04 6.15
C LYS A 144 11.14 11.06 4.81
N TYR A 145 10.45 9.96 4.53
CA TYR A 145 9.75 9.74 3.28
C TYR A 145 8.39 9.11 3.56
N LEU A 146 7.33 9.75 3.09
CA LEU A 146 5.97 9.21 3.13
C LEU A 146 5.53 8.79 1.72
N ILE A 147 5.31 7.51 1.50
CA ILE A 147 4.80 6.97 0.24
C ILE A 147 3.32 6.65 0.41
N GLN A 148 2.47 7.46 -0.20
CA GLN A 148 1.03 7.28 -0.16
C GLN A 148 0.55 6.44 -1.36
N HIS A 149 0.46 5.14 -1.19
CA HIS A 149 -0.03 4.22 -2.22
C HIS A 149 -1.35 3.57 -1.79
N SER A 150 -2.39 3.70 -2.62
CA SER A 150 -3.72 3.17 -2.35
C SER A 150 -3.75 1.67 -2.02
N ALA A 151 -4.86 1.16 -1.47
CA ALA A 151 -5.07 -0.27 -1.29
C ALA A 151 -4.97 -1.01 -2.64
N GLY A 152 -4.52 -2.27 -2.67
CA GLY A 152 -4.37 -3.01 -3.94
C GLY A 152 -3.30 -2.47 -4.90
N SER A 153 -2.54 -1.43 -4.53
CA SER A 153 -1.40 -0.88 -5.29
C SER A 153 -0.17 -1.78 -5.30
N GLY A 154 -0.19 -2.92 -4.60
CA GLY A 154 0.93 -3.86 -4.52
C GLY A 154 2.07 -3.32 -3.64
N LYS A 155 1.75 -2.59 -2.57
CA LYS A 155 2.71 -1.99 -1.63
C LYS A 155 3.79 -2.95 -1.15
N THR A 156 3.44 -4.19 -0.84
CA THR A 156 4.39 -5.23 -0.38
C THR A 156 5.56 -5.40 -1.34
N LYS A 157 5.31 -5.41 -2.65
CA LYS A 157 6.36 -5.48 -3.68
C LYS A 157 7.20 -4.19 -3.71
N THR A 158 6.56 -3.03 -3.59
CA THR A 158 7.24 -1.73 -3.50
C THR A 158 8.15 -1.65 -2.27
N ILE A 159 7.71 -2.17 -1.13
CA ILE A 159 8.49 -2.29 0.11
C ILE A 159 9.67 -3.22 -0.11
N ALA A 160 9.45 -4.39 -0.71
CA ALA A 160 10.51 -5.35 -0.97
C ALA A 160 11.60 -4.78 -1.90
N TRP A 161 11.20 -4.14 -3.00
CA TRP A 161 12.11 -3.39 -3.88
C TRP A 161 12.87 -2.33 -3.10
N THR A 162 12.17 -1.48 -2.35
CA THR A 162 12.78 -0.41 -1.54
C THR A 162 13.83 -0.98 -0.59
N ALA A 163 13.50 -2.05 0.14
CA ALA A 163 14.41 -2.67 1.10
C ALA A 163 15.71 -3.16 0.44
N HIS A 164 15.59 -3.86 -0.69
CA HIS A 164 16.74 -4.34 -1.46
C HIS A 164 17.54 -3.19 -2.10
N PHE A 165 16.89 -2.13 -2.57
CA PHE A 165 17.58 -0.96 -3.11
C PHE A 165 18.39 -0.24 -2.05
N LEU A 166 17.81 0.02 -0.87
CA LEU A 166 18.48 0.71 0.22
C LEU A 166 19.61 -0.15 0.85
N ALA A 167 19.41 -1.47 0.94
CA ALA A 167 20.40 -2.41 1.47
C ALA A 167 21.70 -2.49 0.61
N ASP A 168 21.58 -2.23 -0.69
CA ASP A 168 22.68 -2.25 -1.65
C ASP A 168 23.06 -0.85 -2.15
N LEU A 169 22.53 0.21 -1.54
CA LEU A 169 22.78 1.58 -1.98
C LEU A 169 24.20 2.02 -1.58
N HIS A 170 24.96 2.52 -2.55
CA HIS A 170 26.30 3.07 -2.35
C HIS A 170 26.33 4.51 -2.83
N ASP A 171 27.10 5.34 -2.14
CA ASP A 171 27.36 6.73 -2.52
C ASP A 171 28.38 6.83 -3.67
N ALA A 172 28.74 8.06 -4.06
CA ALA A 172 29.70 8.33 -5.13
C ALA A 172 31.12 7.80 -4.82
N ASN A 173 31.44 7.49 -3.57
CA ASN A 173 32.72 6.93 -3.13
C ASN A 173 32.67 5.40 -2.96
N GLU A 174 31.63 4.75 -3.49
CA GLU A 174 31.38 3.32 -3.33
C GLU A 174 31.24 2.87 -1.86
N LYS A 175 30.88 3.79 -0.96
CA LYS A 175 30.57 3.47 0.43
C LYS A 175 29.08 3.19 0.57
N LYS A 176 28.73 2.15 1.33
CA LYS A 176 27.33 1.89 1.68
C LYS A 176 26.69 3.10 2.36
N VAL A 177 25.49 3.45 1.90
CA VAL A 177 24.68 4.51 2.51
C VAL A 177 24.03 4.01 3.81
N PHE A 178 23.61 2.74 3.85
CA PHE A 178 23.05 2.09 5.04
C PHE A 178 23.77 0.79 5.34
N ASP A 179 24.03 0.55 6.62
CA ASP A 179 24.59 -0.69 7.14
C ASP A 179 23.53 -1.80 7.15
N SER A 180 22.30 -1.47 7.53
CA SER A 180 21.17 -2.40 7.54
C SER A 180 19.83 -1.70 7.32
N VAL A 181 18.87 -2.44 6.77
CA VAL A 181 17.49 -2.00 6.53
C VAL A 181 16.55 -2.80 7.43
N ILE A 182 15.70 -2.11 8.18
CA ILE A 182 14.68 -2.72 9.03
C ILE A 182 13.32 -2.56 8.37
N VAL A 183 12.59 -3.65 8.20
CA VAL A 183 11.24 -3.66 7.67
C VAL A 183 10.27 -4.03 8.78
N ILE A 184 9.31 -3.14 9.04
CA ILE A 184 8.25 -3.33 10.04
C ILE A 184 6.96 -3.71 9.32
N SER A 185 6.37 -4.83 9.71
CA SER A 185 5.11 -5.32 9.17
C SER A 185 4.30 -6.05 10.25
N ASP A 186 3.00 -6.24 10.02
CA ASP A 186 2.17 -7.07 10.92
C ASP A 186 2.57 -8.55 10.83
N ARG A 187 2.38 -9.31 11.92
CA ARG A 187 2.72 -10.74 12.01
C ARG A 187 2.04 -11.55 10.91
N ASN A 188 0.76 -11.30 10.64
CA ASN A 188 0.02 -12.05 9.62
C ASN A 188 0.58 -11.81 8.20
N VAL A 189 1.09 -10.60 7.94
CA VAL A 189 1.71 -10.22 6.66
C VAL A 189 3.15 -10.75 6.56
N ILE A 190 3.87 -10.78 7.69
CA ILE A 190 5.20 -11.36 7.83
C ILE A 190 5.17 -12.88 7.58
N ASP A 191 4.18 -13.59 8.13
CA ASP A 191 4.12 -15.06 8.14
C ASP A 191 3.85 -15.71 6.76
N GLY A 192 3.71 -14.94 5.66
CA GLY A 192 3.49 -15.56 4.35
C GLY A 192 3.87 -14.73 3.12
N GLN A 193 3.54 -13.44 3.05
CA GLN A 193 3.73 -12.69 1.80
C GLN A 193 5.03 -11.89 1.76
N LEU A 194 5.28 -11.05 2.76
CA LEU A 194 6.41 -10.13 2.70
C LEU A 194 7.77 -10.85 2.76
N GLN A 195 7.88 -11.92 3.56
CA GLN A 195 9.10 -12.72 3.62
C GLN A 195 9.35 -13.47 2.31
N GLU A 196 8.33 -14.12 1.75
CA GLU A 196 8.46 -14.82 0.48
C GLU A 196 8.84 -13.86 -0.65
N GLU A 197 8.24 -12.66 -0.66
CA GLU A 197 8.62 -11.61 -1.61
C GLU A 197 10.09 -11.22 -1.39
N LEU A 198 10.47 -10.75 -0.20
CA LEU A 198 11.86 -10.35 0.11
C LEU A 198 12.88 -11.45 -0.22
N ALA A 199 12.53 -12.72 0.02
CA ALA A 199 13.35 -13.88 -0.33
C ALA A 199 13.39 -14.15 -1.85
N ALA A 200 12.29 -13.94 -2.58
CA ALA A 200 12.26 -14.08 -4.04
C ALA A 200 13.13 -13.03 -4.75
N PHE A 201 13.34 -11.87 -4.11
CA PHE A 201 14.28 -10.84 -4.56
C PHE A 201 15.75 -11.15 -4.18
N GLU A 202 16.02 -12.13 -3.32
CA GLU A 202 17.40 -12.47 -2.93
C GLU A 202 18.17 -13.15 -4.07
N ARG A 203 19.24 -12.48 -4.52
CA ARG A 203 20.23 -13.11 -5.41
C ARG A 203 21.23 -13.99 -4.66
N LYS A 204 21.53 -13.65 -3.40
CA LYS A 204 22.42 -14.41 -2.50
C LYS A 204 21.62 -14.78 -1.26
N LYS A 205 21.50 -16.07 -0.98
CA LYS A 205 20.73 -16.56 0.17
C LYS A 205 21.30 -16.03 1.48
N GLY A 206 20.42 -15.59 2.37
CA GLY A 206 20.75 -15.24 3.74
C GLY A 206 21.13 -13.77 3.95
N VAL A 207 20.66 -12.87 3.09
CA VAL A 207 20.79 -11.42 3.26
C VAL A 207 19.66 -10.88 4.16
N VAL A 208 18.51 -11.55 4.14
CA VAL A 208 17.34 -11.28 4.97
C VAL A 208 17.42 -12.10 6.26
N ALA A 209 17.10 -11.46 7.38
CA ALA A 209 16.90 -12.08 8.68
C ALA A 209 15.50 -11.77 9.20
N THR A 210 14.79 -12.80 9.64
CA THR A 210 13.49 -12.66 10.32
C THR A 210 13.68 -12.88 11.80
N ILE A 211 13.11 -11.98 12.61
CA ILE A 211 13.05 -12.15 14.06
C ILE A 211 11.73 -12.82 14.45
N GLU A 212 11.75 -14.15 14.58
CA GLU A 212 10.61 -14.94 15.05
C GLU A 212 10.74 -15.21 16.55
N GLY A 213 9.68 -14.92 17.31
CA GLY A 213 9.66 -15.04 18.77
C GLY A 213 9.76 -16.45 19.36
N LYS A 214 10.24 -17.45 18.61
CA LYS A 214 10.25 -18.88 18.98
C LYS A 214 11.61 -19.43 19.43
N LYS A 215 12.74 -18.70 19.30
CA LYS A 215 14.08 -19.18 19.72
C LYS A 215 14.88 -18.13 20.50
N GLY A 216 15.07 -18.27 21.81
CA GLY A 216 15.84 -17.30 22.61
C GLY A 216 15.14 -15.95 22.84
N SER A 217 15.83 -15.00 23.49
CA SER A 217 15.25 -13.68 23.76
C SER A 217 15.20 -12.85 22.46
N LYS A 218 14.04 -12.24 22.18
CA LYS A 218 13.79 -11.42 20.97
C LYS A 218 14.83 -10.31 20.78
N SER A 219 15.39 -9.80 21.88
CA SER A 219 16.43 -8.76 21.89
C SER A 219 17.81 -9.28 21.49
N SER A 220 18.17 -10.52 21.84
CA SER A 220 19.47 -11.12 21.47
C SER A 220 19.53 -11.41 19.98
N GLN A 221 18.51 -12.09 19.43
CA GLN A 221 18.45 -12.39 17.99
C GLN A 221 18.55 -11.13 17.12
N LEU A 222 17.95 -10.04 17.59
CA LEU A 222 17.90 -8.77 16.89
C LEU A 222 19.23 -8.04 16.95
N ALA A 223 19.91 -8.05 18.10
CA ALA A 223 21.28 -7.53 18.22
C ALA A 223 22.26 -8.34 17.36
N ASP A 224 22.14 -9.66 17.32
CA ASP A 224 22.95 -10.54 16.46
C ASP A 224 22.69 -10.27 14.97
N ALA A 225 21.42 -10.06 14.59
CA ALA A 225 21.06 -9.75 13.21
C ALA A 225 21.58 -8.37 12.77
N LEU A 226 21.58 -7.38 13.67
CA LEU A 226 22.06 -6.02 13.38
C LEU A 226 23.59 -5.89 13.46
N SER A 227 24.29 -6.82 14.11
CA SER A 227 25.75 -6.86 14.19
C SER A 227 26.40 -7.75 13.13
N GLY A 228 25.67 -8.72 12.57
CA GLY A 228 26.15 -9.61 11.52
C GLY A 228 26.02 -9.07 10.09
N ASP A 229 26.29 -9.94 9.10
CA ASP A 229 26.26 -9.60 7.65
C ASP A 229 24.84 -9.42 7.05
N LYS A 230 23.80 -9.33 7.89
CA LYS A 230 22.41 -9.28 7.43
C LYS A 230 22.06 -7.85 7.01
N LYS A 231 21.77 -7.67 5.72
CA LYS A 231 21.45 -6.35 5.17
C LYS A 231 19.99 -5.95 5.38
N ILE A 232 19.09 -6.91 5.54
CA ILE A 232 17.65 -6.66 5.73
C ILE A 232 17.16 -7.44 6.95
N VAL A 233 16.51 -6.76 7.89
CA VAL A 233 15.92 -7.35 9.10
C VAL A 233 14.43 -7.09 9.11
N VAL A 234 13.62 -8.14 9.17
CA VAL A 234 12.15 -8.04 9.24
C VAL A 234 11.70 -8.25 10.68
N CYS A 235 10.92 -7.30 11.21
CA CYS A 235 10.39 -7.35 12.57
C CYS A 235 8.92 -6.94 12.64
N THR A 236 8.24 -7.36 13.70
CA THR A 236 6.86 -6.97 13.99
C THR A 236 6.80 -5.63 14.74
N ILE A 237 5.65 -4.98 14.77
CA ILE A 237 5.43 -3.76 15.57
C ILE A 237 5.77 -3.93 17.06
N GLN A 238 5.58 -5.12 17.63
CA GLN A 238 5.89 -5.41 19.04
C GLN A 238 7.39 -5.61 19.29
N THR A 239 8.14 -6.03 18.27
CA THR A 239 9.60 -6.24 18.36
C THR A 239 10.39 -5.00 17.93
N PHE A 240 9.76 -4.09 17.19
CA PHE A 240 10.37 -2.86 16.73
C PHE A 240 10.95 -1.96 17.83
N PRO A 241 10.31 -1.73 19.01
CA PRO A 241 10.92 -0.90 20.05
C PRO A 241 12.28 -1.42 20.53
N PHE A 242 12.47 -2.74 20.54
CA PHE A 242 13.77 -3.35 20.86
C PHE A 242 14.76 -3.15 19.71
N ALA A 243 14.31 -3.24 18.45
CA ALA A 243 15.14 -3.03 17.26
C ALA A 243 15.67 -1.61 17.22
N LEU A 244 14.77 -0.65 17.45
CA LEU A 244 15.09 0.76 17.42
C LEU A 244 16.08 1.14 18.52
N LYS A 245 15.95 0.55 19.72
CA LYS A 245 16.92 0.76 20.80
C LYS A 245 18.32 0.30 20.39
N ALA A 246 18.43 -0.89 19.80
CA ALA A 246 19.71 -1.43 19.33
C ALA A 246 20.31 -0.60 18.18
N VAL A 247 19.48 -0.19 17.22
CA VAL A 247 19.89 0.69 16.11
C VAL A 247 20.44 2.02 16.62
N ARG A 248 19.75 2.65 17.57
CA ARG A 248 20.18 3.91 18.16
C ARG A 248 21.50 3.77 18.91
N GLU A 249 21.68 2.67 19.62
CA GLU A 249 22.95 2.35 20.29
C GLU A 249 24.09 2.25 19.27
N LEU A 250 23.93 1.42 18.23
CA LEU A 250 24.92 1.26 17.15
C LEU A 250 25.19 2.56 16.39
N THR A 251 24.16 3.39 16.19
CA THR A 251 24.31 4.71 15.58
C THR A 251 25.16 5.64 16.45
N ALA A 252 24.94 5.62 17.77
CA ALA A 252 25.64 6.48 18.72
C ALA A 252 27.07 6.01 19.01
N THR A 253 27.32 4.68 19.04
CA THR A 253 28.63 4.11 19.40
C THR A 253 29.53 3.90 18.18
N GLU A 254 28.98 3.47 17.05
CA GLU A 254 29.74 3.07 15.86
C GLU A 254 29.50 4.00 14.65
N GLY A 255 28.59 4.98 14.76
CA GLY A 255 28.28 5.90 13.66
C GLY A 255 27.56 5.24 12.48
N LYS A 256 26.96 4.06 12.69
CA LYS A 256 26.23 3.31 11.67
C LYS A 256 24.98 4.04 11.20
N ALA A 257 24.58 3.78 9.95
CA ALA A 257 23.40 4.34 9.33
C ALA A 257 22.38 3.24 9.00
N PHE A 258 21.11 3.51 9.25
CA PHE A 258 20.02 2.54 9.10
C PHE A 258 18.86 3.13 8.32
N ALA A 259 18.15 2.29 7.57
CA ALA A 259 16.87 2.63 6.99
C ALA A 259 15.76 1.82 7.68
N VAL A 260 14.67 2.48 8.06
CA VAL A 260 13.50 1.85 8.68
C VAL A 260 12.32 2.04 7.72
N ILE A 261 11.80 0.93 7.20
CA ILE A 261 10.65 0.88 6.31
C ILE A 261 9.45 0.38 7.11
N ALA A 262 8.36 1.14 7.12
CA ALA A 262 7.13 0.78 7.81
C ALA A 262 6.01 0.55 6.80
N ASP A 263 5.43 -0.65 6.82
CA ASP A 263 4.14 -0.91 6.17
C ASP A 263 2.99 -0.53 7.11
N GLU A 264 1.88 -0.13 6.52
CA GLU A 264 0.62 0.32 7.11
C GLU A 264 0.02 -0.76 8.04
N ALA A 265 0.58 -0.92 9.23
CA ALA A 265 0.12 -1.89 10.20
C ALA A 265 -0.88 -1.21 11.13
N HIS A 266 -2.16 -1.20 10.76
CA HIS A 266 -3.23 -1.13 11.75
C HIS A 266 -3.12 -2.36 12.63
N SER A 267 -2.64 -2.18 13.85
CA SER A 267 -2.50 -3.29 14.78
C SER A 267 -3.73 -3.34 15.68
N SER A 268 -4.67 -4.22 15.35
CA SER A 268 -5.64 -4.74 16.32
C SER A 268 -4.84 -5.57 17.34
N GLN A 269 -4.25 -4.93 18.35
CA GLN A 269 -3.37 -5.61 19.31
C GLN A 269 -3.74 -5.24 20.74
N THR A 270 -4.42 -6.17 21.40
CA THR A 270 -4.63 -6.24 22.84
C THR A 270 -3.49 -7.06 23.48
N GLY A 271 -2.80 -6.54 24.50
CA GLY A 271 -1.78 -7.27 25.27
C GLY A 271 -0.65 -6.42 25.90
N GLU A 272 0.25 -7.04 26.69
CA GLU A 272 1.34 -6.38 27.45
C GLU A 272 2.28 -5.48 26.62
N ALA A 273 2.47 -5.77 25.32
CA ALA A 273 3.25 -4.92 24.43
C ALA A 273 2.57 -3.55 24.19
N ALA A 274 1.24 -3.50 24.24
CA ALA A 274 0.46 -2.27 24.14
C ALA A 274 0.72 -1.34 25.33
N THR A 275 1.04 -1.87 26.52
CA THR A 275 1.35 -1.05 27.71
C THR A 275 2.64 -0.26 27.52
N LYS A 276 3.72 -0.90 27.04
CA LYS A 276 4.99 -0.20 26.71
C LYS A 276 4.84 0.75 25.53
N LEU A 277 3.95 0.43 24.59
CA LEU A 277 3.59 1.32 23.48
C LEU A 277 2.79 2.54 23.99
N LYS A 278 1.81 2.35 24.87
CA LYS A 278 1.05 3.41 25.54
C LYS A 278 1.96 4.38 26.30
N GLU A 279 3.00 3.88 26.97
CA GLU A 279 3.98 4.73 27.67
C GLU A 279 4.68 5.74 26.76
N LEU A 280 4.81 5.45 25.46
CA LEU A 280 5.48 6.30 24.47
C LEU A 280 4.54 7.32 23.81
N LEU A 281 3.23 7.13 23.97
CA LEU A 281 2.18 7.95 23.35
C LEU A 281 1.84 9.19 24.18
N SER A 282 1.35 10.24 23.52
CA SER A 282 0.82 11.45 24.16
C SER A 282 -0.47 11.16 24.95
N ALA A 283 -0.87 12.08 25.83
CA ALA A 283 -2.10 11.94 26.61
C ALA A 283 -3.34 11.77 25.72
N GLU A 284 -3.42 12.52 24.62
CA GLU A 284 -4.51 12.44 23.64
C GLU A 284 -4.53 11.10 22.88
N GLU A 285 -3.36 10.52 22.59
CA GLU A 285 -3.25 9.21 21.93
C GLU A 285 -3.67 8.07 22.85
N ARG A 286 -3.36 8.18 24.15
CA ARG A 286 -3.83 7.22 25.16
C ARG A 286 -5.34 7.25 25.30
N GLU A 287 -5.94 8.43 25.28
CA GLU A 287 -7.40 8.61 25.35
C GLU A 287 -8.10 8.00 24.13
N GLN A 288 -7.55 8.17 22.92
CA GLN A 288 -8.08 7.52 21.71
C GLN A 288 -7.97 5.99 21.76
N LEU A 289 -6.89 5.46 22.34
CA LEU A 289 -6.72 4.03 22.57
C LEU A 289 -7.71 3.46 23.58
N ASP A 290 -7.98 4.21 24.66
CA ASP A 290 -8.90 3.79 25.71
C ASP A 290 -10.37 3.81 25.24
N ASP A 291 -10.71 4.63 24.23
CA ASP A 291 -12.00 4.62 23.51
C ASP A 291 -12.06 3.56 22.38
N GLY A 292 -11.14 2.59 22.37
CA GLY A 292 -11.12 1.48 21.41
C GLY A 292 -10.38 1.77 20.10
N GLY A 293 -9.59 2.84 20.03
CA GLY A 293 -8.71 3.13 18.90
C GLY A 293 -7.54 2.15 18.78
N GLU A 294 -7.07 1.93 17.55
CA GLU A 294 -5.93 1.06 17.24
C GLU A 294 -4.63 1.87 17.07
N ILE A 295 -3.50 1.27 17.48
CA ILE A 295 -2.16 1.83 17.24
C ILE A 295 -1.68 1.38 15.87
N SER A 296 -1.31 2.32 15.02
CA SER A 296 -0.61 2.01 13.77
C SER A 296 0.92 1.99 13.93
N SER A 297 1.65 1.29 13.06
CA SER A 297 3.12 1.37 12.98
C SER A 297 3.61 2.81 12.84
N GLU A 298 2.89 3.64 12.08
CA GLU A 298 3.16 5.07 11.92
C GLU A 298 3.05 5.82 13.24
N ASP A 299 2.04 5.51 14.07
CA ASP A 299 1.87 6.15 15.39
C ASP A 299 3.03 5.79 16.32
N VAL A 300 3.51 4.53 16.27
CA VAL A 300 4.69 4.09 17.04
C VAL A 300 5.95 4.82 16.58
N LEU A 301 6.16 4.90 15.27
CA LEU A 301 7.27 5.62 14.68
C LEU A 301 7.22 7.10 15.05
N ALA A 302 6.06 7.72 14.90
CA ALA A 302 5.80 9.10 15.25
C ALA A 302 6.16 9.41 16.71
N ALA A 303 5.69 8.57 17.63
CA ALA A 303 5.98 8.69 19.06
C ALA A 303 7.48 8.54 19.33
N GLN A 304 8.13 7.54 18.72
CA GLN A 304 9.55 7.30 18.87
C GLN A 304 10.41 8.43 18.32
N MET A 305 10.02 9.04 17.20
CA MET A 305 10.72 10.16 16.57
C MET A 305 10.56 11.46 17.36
N ARG A 306 9.42 11.67 18.04
CA ARG A 306 9.22 12.82 18.94
C ARG A 306 10.09 12.75 20.19
N SER A 307 10.34 11.53 20.67
CA SER A 307 10.99 11.34 21.97
C SER A 307 12.45 11.83 22.01
N ARG A 308 13.18 11.89 20.87
CA ARG A 308 14.57 12.37 20.79
C ARG A 308 14.92 12.88 19.37
N SER A 309 15.49 14.08 19.29
CA SER A 309 15.74 14.84 18.04
C SER A 309 17.02 14.48 17.25
N ASP A 310 17.77 13.46 17.66
CA ASP A 310 19.15 13.20 17.18
C ASP A 310 19.32 11.93 16.34
N ASP A 311 18.24 11.39 15.76
CA ASP A 311 18.28 10.22 14.86
C ASP A 311 18.87 10.55 13.45
N LYS A 312 19.96 11.32 13.38
CA LYS A 312 20.54 11.86 12.13
C LYS A 312 21.03 10.80 11.14
N ASN A 313 21.26 9.56 11.58
CA ASN A 313 21.66 8.46 10.70
C ASN A 313 20.56 7.41 10.49
N ILE A 314 19.32 7.69 10.92
CA ILE A 314 18.19 6.78 10.71
C ILE A 314 17.22 7.41 9.70
N THR A 315 17.17 6.83 8.51
CA THR A 315 16.20 7.21 7.49
C THR A 315 14.90 6.45 7.71
N TYR A 316 13.77 7.14 7.66
CA TYR A 316 12.46 6.53 7.83
C TYR A 316 11.62 6.62 6.55
N VAL A 317 11.09 5.48 6.10
CA VAL A 317 10.22 5.36 4.92
C VAL A 317 8.90 4.73 5.36
N ALA A 318 7.82 5.49 5.34
CA ALA A 318 6.48 5.03 5.70
C ALA A 318 5.63 4.80 4.44
N PHE A 319 4.95 3.66 4.37
CA PHE A 319 3.99 3.32 3.33
C PHE A 319 2.57 3.31 3.89
N THR A 320 1.64 3.98 3.22
CA THR A 320 0.24 4.05 3.66
C THR A 320 -0.72 4.37 2.52
N ALA A 321 -1.97 3.92 2.59
CA ALA A 321 -3.03 4.37 1.69
C ALA A 321 -3.69 5.65 2.20
N THR A 322 -3.83 5.78 3.52
CA THR A 322 -4.62 6.82 4.17
C THR A 322 -3.80 7.48 5.28
N PRO A 323 -2.87 8.39 4.93
CA PRO A 323 -2.05 9.05 5.93
C PRO A 323 -2.93 9.93 6.84
N LYS A 324 -2.80 9.75 8.15
CA LYS A 324 -3.45 10.64 9.13
C LYS A 324 -2.79 12.04 9.05
N PRO A 325 -3.48 13.13 9.45
CA PRO A 325 -2.89 14.47 9.49
C PRO A 325 -1.54 14.52 10.23
N LYS A 326 -1.45 13.80 11.36
CA LYS A 326 -0.22 13.68 12.16
C LYS A 326 0.92 12.95 11.45
N THR A 327 0.60 11.94 10.64
CA THR A 327 1.58 11.26 9.77
C THR A 327 2.13 12.24 8.74
N LEU A 328 1.27 13.03 8.10
CA LEU A 328 1.69 14.08 7.15
C LEU A 328 2.58 15.13 7.82
N GLU A 329 2.24 15.58 9.04
CA GLU A 329 3.08 16.52 9.78
C GLU A 329 4.49 16.00 10.06
N LEU A 330 4.63 14.70 10.31
CA LEU A 330 5.90 14.09 10.73
C LEU A 330 6.76 13.58 9.58
N PHE A 331 6.12 12.99 8.57
CA PHE A 331 6.78 12.33 7.43
C PHE A 331 6.58 13.06 6.10
N GLY A 332 5.57 13.92 6.03
CA GLY A 332 5.32 14.71 4.84
C GLY A 332 6.40 15.77 4.65
N ARG A 333 6.57 16.18 3.39
CA ARG A 333 7.50 17.21 2.96
C ARG A 333 6.73 18.43 2.53
N ARG A 334 7.15 19.59 3.01
CA ARG A 334 6.59 20.87 2.55
C ARG A 334 7.13 21.17 1.15
N PRO A 335 6.28 21.59 0.20
CA PRO A 335 6.74 22.08 -1.10
C PRO A 335 7.79 23.18 -0.99
N GLN A 336 7.68 24.03 0.05
CA GLN A 336 8.61 25.11 0.35
C GLN A 336 9.15 24.92 1.78
N PRO A 337 10.26 24.19 1.97
CA PRO A 337 10.79 23.85 3.30
C PRO A 337 11.16 25.06 4.16
N ASP A 338 11.60 26.16 3.53
CA ASP A 338 12.05 27.37 4.22
C ASP A 338 10.90 28.28 4.68
N GLN A 339 9.66 27.97 4.29
CA GLN A 339 8.47 28.76 4.65
C GLN A 339 7.62 28.05 5.70
N PRO A 340 6.92 28.79 6.59
CA PRO A 340 6.02 28.17 7.57
C PRO A 340 4.88 27.40 6.89
N VAL A 341 4.23 26.55 7.68
CA VAL A 341 3.02 25.84 7.23
C VAL A 341 1.93 26.86 6.94
N SER A 342 1.37 26.80 5.73
CA SER A 342 0.27 27.63 5.25
C SER A 342 -0.65 26.76 4.37
N GLY A 343 -1.81 27.29 3.95
CA GLY A 343 -2.74 26.56 3.08
C GLY A 343 -2.10 26.04 1.79
N ASP A 344 -1.13 26.77 1.25
CA ASP A 344 -0.42 26.40 0.01
C ASP A 344 0.93 25.71 0.27
N ASN A 345 1.32 25.54 1.54
CA ASN A 345 2.59 24.93 1.95
C ASN A 345 2.38 23.85 3.01
N LEU A 346 1.31 23.06 2.86
CA LEU A 346 1.04 21.91 3.72
C LEU A 346 2.04 20.78 3.43
N PRO A 347 2.45 20.01 4.44
CA PRO A 347 3.22 18.78 4.23
C PRO A 347 2.47 17.80 3.33
N GLN A 348 3.16 17.29 2.31
CA GLN A 348 2.64 16.35 1.33
C GLN A 348 3.44 15.04 1.34
N PRO A 349 2.84 13.92 0.92
CA PRO A 349 3.59 12.69 0.70
C PRO A 349 4.72 12.89 -0.31
N PHE A 350 5.81 12.17 -0.12
CA PHE A 350 6.93 12.14 -1.06
C PHE A 350 6.54 11.54 -2.42
N HIS A 351 5.69 10.51 -2.41
CA HIS A 351 5.16 9.90 -3.63
C HIS A 351 3.70 9.51 -3.43
N VAL A 352 2.87 9.65 -4.48
CA VAL A 352 1.44 9.36 -4.42
C VAL A 352 1.02 8.45 -5.56
N TYR A 353 0.32 7.37 -5.22
CA TYR A 353 -0.52 6.60 -6.11
C TYR A 353 -1.93 6.57 -5.53
N SER A 354 -2.81 7.39 -6.09
CA SER A 354 -4.07 7.77 -5.44
C SER A 354 -5.12 6.65 -5.52
N MET A 355 -6.13 6.72 -4.64
CA MET A 355 -7.30 5.83 -4.74
C MET A 355 -8.10 6.07 -6.00
N ARG A 356 -8.22 7.33 -6.45
CA ARG A 356 -8.91 7.66 -7.70
C ARG A 356 -8.24 6.99 -8.89
N GLN A 357 -6.92 7.08 -8.99
CA GLN A 357 -6.15 6.41 -10.05
C GLN A 357 -6.36 4.90 -9.98
N ALA A 358 -6.25 4.30 -8.79
CA ALA A 358 -6.44 2.86 -8.62
C ALA A 358 -7.86 2.38 -9.00
N ILE A 359 -8.88 3.19 -8.75
CA ILE A 359 -10.26 2.92 -9.16
C ILE A 359 -10.41 3.01 -10.68
N GLU A 360 -9.96 4.12 -11.28
CA GLU A 360 -10.06 4.35 -12.73
C GLU A 360 -9.25 3.32 -13.54
N GLU A 361 -8.14 2.82 -12.98
CA GLU A 361 -7.33 1.73 -13.55
C GLU A 361 -7.90 0.32 -13.27
N GLY A 362 -8.97 0.21 -12.47
CA GLY A 362 -9.69 -1.04 -12.20
C GLY A 362 -9.04 -1.97 -11.16
N PHE A 363 -8.11 -1.45 -10.35
CA PHE A 363 -7.47 -2.21 -9.26
C PHE A 363 -8.30 -2.24 -7.97
N ILE A 364 -9.14 -1.23 -7.77
CA ILE A 364 -10.07 -1.14 -6.65
C ILE A 364 -11.46 -0.84 -7.23
N LEU A 365 -12.51 -1.41 -6.63
CA LEU A 365 -13.88 -1.05 -6.99
C LEU A 365 -14.29 0.26 -6.30
N ASP A 366 -14.95 1.13 -7.05
CA ASP A 366 -15.56 2.32 -6.48
C ASP A 366 -16.80 1.94 -5.65
N VAL A 367 -16.62 1.83 -4.34
CA VAL A 367 -17.70 1.50 -3.40
C VAL A 367 -18.73 2.62 -3.29
N LEU A 368 -18.39 3.86 -3.68
CA LEU A 368 -19.31 5.00 -3.58
C LEU A 368 -20.36 5.01 -4.69
N GLN A 369 -20.09 4.37 -5.83
CA GLN A 369 -21.06 4.26 -6.93
C GLN A 369 -22.36 3.57 -6.52
N ASN A 370 -22.30 2.68 -5.52
CA ASN A 370 -23.45 1.94 -5.00
C ASN A 370 -23.72 2.26 -3.52
N TYR A 371 -23.30 3.44 -3.05
CA TYR A 371 -23.59 3.88 -1.69
C TYR A 371 -25.04 4.35 -1.57
N ILE A 372 -25.87 3.55 -0.91
CA ILE A 372 -27.28 3.88 -0.64
C ILE A 372 -27.42 4.19 0.85
N SER A 373 -27.76 5.43 1.18
CA SER A 373 -28.09 5.79 2.55
C SER A 373 -29.45 5.19 2.96
N TYR A 374 -29.62 4.90 4.25
CA TYR A 374 -30.90 4.40 4.78
C TYR A 374 -32.09 5.30 4.40
N LYS A 375 -31.90 6.63 4.48
CA LYS A 375 -32.92 7.63 4.09
C LYS A 375 -33.31 7.48 2.62
N MET A 376 -32.33 7.25 1.74
CA MET A 376 -32.57 7.04 0.32
C MET A 376 -33.25 5.70 0.04
N ALA A 377 -32.80 4.60 0.66
CA ALA A 377 -33.44 3.29 0.54
C ALA A 377 -34.91 3.33 0.99
N PHE A 378 -35.19 4.00 2.11
CA PHE A 378 -36.54 4.17 2.62
C PHE A 378 -37.40 5.05 1.70
N LYS A 379 -36.84 6.13 1.13
CA LYS A 379 -37.54 6.99 0.15
C LYS A 379 -37.90 6.22 -1.12
N LEU A 380 -37.00 5.36 -1.60
CA LEU A 380 -37.23 4.50 -2.76
C LEU A 380 -38.33 3.46 -2.48
N ALA A 381 -38.27 2.79 -1.31
CA ALA A 381 -39.28 1.82 -0.89
C ALA A 381 -40.66 2.46 -0.61
N SER A 382 -40.69 3.73 -0.17
CA SER A 382 -41.91 4.47 0.17
C SER A 382 -42.53 5.24 -1.01
N GLY A 383 -42.07 5.02 -2.24
CA GLY A 383 -42.61 5.67 -3.43
C GLY A 383 -42.40 7.19 -3.47
N GLY A 384 -41.30 7.69 -2.88
CA GLY A 384 -40.92 9.10 -2.94
C GLY A 384 -41.50 9.99 -1.84
N LYS A 385 -42.26 9.46 -0.86
CA LYS A 385 -42.72 10.25 0.30
C LYS A 385 -41.55 10.67 1.19
N GLU A 386 -41.38 11.97 1.40
CA GLU A 386 -40.38 12.53 2.32
C GLU A 386 -40.92 12.60 3.75
N TRP A 387 -40.14 12.11 4.71
CA TRP A 387 -40.32 12.42 6.13
C TRP A 387 -39.06 13.19 6.56
N SER A 388 -39.26 14.42 7.05
CA SER A 388 -38.18 15.33 7.42
C SER A 388 -37.61 14.94 8.79
N ASP A 389 -36.42 14.35 8.80
CA ASP A 389 -35.54 14.43 9.97
C ASP A 389 -34.81 15.77 9.90
N THR A 390 -35.33 16.75 10.63
CA THR A 390 -34.77 18.10 10.72
C THR A 390 -33.43 18.08 11.46
N GLU A 391 -32.40 18.67 10.85
CA GLU A 391 -31.06 18.91 11.38
C GLU A 391 -31.07 19.85 12.59
N VAL A 392 -30.21 19.65 13.61
CA VAL A 392 -29.50 20.76 14.31
C VAL A 392 -28.19 20.28 14.98
N GLU A 393 -27.26 21.23 15.11
CA GLU A 393 -25.83 21.24 15.47
C GLU A 393 -25.37 20.75 16.86
N ARG A 394 -24.03 20.69 16.93
CA ARG A 394 -23.08 20.09 17.88
C ARG A 394 -23.06 20.73 19.28
N SER A 395 -23.25 19.90 20.32
CA SER A 395 -22.60 20.06 21.63
C SER A 395 -22.38 18.69 22.29
N ALA A 396 -21.31 18.55 23.10
CA ALA A 396 -20.88 17.28 23.69
C ALA A 396 -21.92 16.64 24.63
N ALA A 397 -22.76 17.44 25.29
CA ALA A 397 -23.85 16.97 26.16
C ALA A 397 -25.00 16.33 25.37
N MET A 398 -25.22 16.74 24.11
CA MET A 398 -26.29 16.21 23.26
C MET A 398 -25.91 14.90 22.57
N LYS A 399 -24.61 14.59 22.47
CA LYS A 399 -24.08 13.33 21.92
C LYS A 399 -24.51 12.11 22.73
N GLY A 400 -24.61 12.23 24.06
CA GLY A 400 -25.08 11.17 24.96
C GLY A 400 -26.59 10.90 24.83
N ILE A 401 -27.40 11.96 24.73
CA ILE A 401 -28.86 11.87 24.56
C ILE A 401 -29.22 11.37 23.16
N MET A 402 -28.56 11.89 22.12
CA MET A 402 -28.69 11.37 20.74
C MET A 402 -28.16 9.94 20.62
N GLY A 403 -27.10 9.59 21.36
CA GLY A 403 -26.62 8.23 21.51
C GLY A 403 -27.72 7.32 22.04
N TRP A 404 -28.39 7.71 23.12
CA TRP A 404 -29.48 6.94 23.74
C TRP A 404 -30.70 6.76 22.81
N VAL A 405 -31.12 7.81 22.10
CA VAL A 405 -32.23 7.75 21.12
C VAL A 405 -31.87 6.90 19.89
N LYS A 406 -30.62 6.99 19.40
CA LYS A 406 -30.12 6.16 18.30
C LYS A 406 -29.88 4.70 18.73
N LEU A 407 -29.50 4.48 19.99
CA LEU A 407 -29.23 3.17 20.59
C LEU A 407 -30.50 2.50 21.14
N HIS A 408 -31.67 3.13 21.02
CA HIS A 408 -32.92 2.50 21.43
C HIS A 408 -33.07 1.16 20.68
N PRO A 409 -33.23 0.02 21.38
CA PRO A 409 -33.18 -1.32 20.77
C PRO A 409 -34.08 -1.49 19.55
N TYR A 410 -35.26 -0.87 19.57
CA TYR A 410 -36.21 -0.85 18.47
C TYR A 410 -35.65 -0.24 17.17
N ASN A 411 -34.99 0.93 17.26
CA ASN A 411 -34.44 1.63 16.08
C ASN A 411 -33.26 0.88 15.45
N ILE A 412 -32.43 0.24 16.28
CA ILE A 412 -31.31 -0.59 15.81
C ILE A 412 -31.85 -1.86 15.18
N ALA A 413 -32.76 -2.57 15.87
CA ALA A 413 -33.31 -3.83 15.40
C ALA A 413 -34.01 -3.66 14.05
N GLN A 414 -34.80 -2.59 13.86
CA GLN A 414 -35.43 -2.30 12.57
C GLN A 414 -34.42 -2.03 11.44
N LYS A 415 -33.41 -1.19 11.70
CA LYS A 415 -32.39 -0.88 10.68
C LYS A 415 -31.61 -2.12 10.26
N VAL A 416 -31.24 -2.95 11.23
CA VAL A 416 -30.50 -4.18 10.96
C VAL A 416 -31.39 -5.20 10.24
N GLN A 417 -32.64 -5.38 10.67
CA GLN A 417 -33.59 -6.25 9.99
C GLN A 417 -33.68 -5.89 8.51
N ILE A 418 -33.86 -4.59 8.18
CA ILE A 418 -33.90 -4.12 6.79
C ILE A 418 -32.60 -4.42 6.04
N ILE A 419 -31.43 -4.19 6.65
CA ILE A 419 -30.13 -4.49 6.03
C ILE A 419 -29.98 -5.98 5.74
N VAL A 420 -30.36 -6.85 6.69
CA VAL A 420 -30.23 -8.30 6.57
C VAL A 420 -31.23 -8.88 5.58
N GLU A 421 -32.48 -8.43 5.61
CA GLU A 421 -33.51 -8.84 4.63
C GLU A 421 -33.13 -8.40 3.22
N HIS A 422 -32.71 -7.14 3.05
CA HIS A 422 -32.21 -6.66 1.74
C HIS A 422 -31.01 -7.49 1.25
N TYR A 423 -30.06 -7.80 2.14
CA TYR A 423 -28.95 -8.68 1.77
C TYR A 423 -29.44 -10.06 1.34
N ARG A 424 -30.30 -10.71 2.12
CA ARG A 424 -30.77 -12.08 1.84
C ARG A 424 -31.60 -12.17 0.56
N ASP A 425 -32.48 -11.20 0.33
CA ASP A 425 -33.46 -11.27 -0.74
C ASP A 425 -32.94 -10.67 -2.05
N THR A 426 -32.06 -9.66 -1.98
CA THR A 426 -31.56 -8.93 -3.16
C THR A 426 -30.10 -9.23 -3.47
N ILE A 427 -29.21 -9.19 -2.48
CA ILE A 427 -27.76 -9.23 -2.72
C ILE A 427 -27.22 -10.66 -2.78
N ALA A 428 -27.61 -11.52 -1.84
CA ALA A 428 -27.10 -12.89 -1.73
C ALA A 428 -27.29 -13.72 -3.01
N PRO A 429 -28.42 -13.64 -3.75
CA PRO A 429 -28.58 -14.33 -5.03
C PRO A 429 -27.60 -13.85 -6.11
N LEU A 430 -27.18 -12.59 -6.08
CA LEU A 430 -26.23 -12.02 -7.04
C LEU A 430 -24.78 -12.44 -6.77
N LEU A 431 -24.49 -12.88 -5.54
CA LEU A 431 -23.14 -13.27 -5.12
C LEU A 431 -22.80 -14.74 -5.39
N ASP A 432 -23.79 -15.56 -5.75
CA ASP A 432 -23.63 -16.99 -6.07
C ASP A 432 -22.83 -17.77 -4.99
N GLY A 433 -22.99 -17.38 -3.71
CA GLY A 433 -22.27 -17.97 -2.59
C GLY A 433 -20.76 -17.69 -2.54
N ARG A 434 -20.21 -16.82 -3.40
CA ARG A 434 -18.77 -16.56 -3.51
C ARG A 434 -18.25 -15.41 -2.65
N ALA A 435 -19.14 -14.67 -2.01
CA ALA A 435 -18.79 -13.51 -1.17
C ALA A 435 -19.62 -13.50 0.13
N LYS A 436 -19.12 -12.75 1.11
CA LYS A 436 -19.78 -12.50 2.40
C LYS A 436 -20.03 -11.01 2.55
N ALA A 437 -21.09 -10.65 3.26
CA ALA A 437 -21.33 -9.27 3.70
C ALA A 437 -20.86 -9.07 5.14
N MET A 438 -20.50 -7.83 5.47
CA MET A 438 -20.14 -7.40 6.81
C MET A 438 -21.02 -6.23 7.22
N VAL A 439 -21.54 -6.26 8.45
CA VAL A 439 -22.26 -5.14 9.05
C VAL A 439 -21.33 -4.51 10.07
N VAL A 440 -20.93 -3.27 9.82
CA VAL A 440 -20.07 -2.49 10.72
C VAL A 440 -20.94 -1.54 11.54
N VAL A 441 -20.76 -1.57 12.86
CA VAL A 441 -21.53 -0.76 13.81
C VAL A 441 -20.61 0.07 14.68
N GLY A 442 -21.10 1.19 15.20
CA GLY A 442 -20.29 2.16 15.94
C GLY A 442 -19.86 1.74 17.35
N SER A 443 -20.37 0.63 17.90
CA SER A 443 -19.93 0.11 19.20
C SER A 443 -20.30 -1.36 19.42
N VAL A 444 -19.58 -2.02 20.34
CA VAL A 444 -19.86 -3.40 20.77
C VAL A 444 -21.24 -3.55 21.41
N ALA A 445 -21.72 -2.51 22.12
CA ALA A 445 -23.06 -2.50 22.71
C ALA A 445 -24.16 -2.66 21.65
N VAL A 446 -23.97 -2.10 20.45
CA VAL A 446 -24.90 -2.30 19.33
C VAL A 446 -24.94 -3.77 18.93
N VAL A 447 -23.79 -4.44 18.81
CA VAL A 447 -23.70 -5.87 18.43
C VAL A 447 -24.53 -6.74 19.38
N SER A 448 -24.44 -6.48 20.69
CA SER A 448 -25.22 -7.21 21.71
C SER A 448 -26.72 -6.99 21.58
N ILE A 449 -27.15 -5.78 21.20
CA ILE A 449 -28.57 -5.44 20.96
C ILE A 449 -29.11 -6.17 19.72
N VAL A 450 -28.28 -6.36 18.69
CA VAL A 450 -28.72 -6.97 17.43
C VAL A 450 -28.84 -8.50 17.52
N GLY A 451 -28.18 -9.14 18.47
CA GLY A 451 -28.21 -10.61 18.61
C GLY A 451 -27.55 -11.36 17.45
N ILE A 452 -26.78 -10.67 16.58
CA ILE A 452 -26.00 -11.30 15.51
C ILE A 452 -24.81 -11.99 16.16
N ARG A 453 -24.83 -13.32 16.21
CA ARG A 453 -23.63 -14.09 16.55
C ARG A 453 -22.66 -13.99 15.37
N CYS A 454 -21.49 -13.39 15.60
CA CYS A 454 -20.36 -13.53 14.71
C CYS A 454 -20.07 -15.02 14.51
N SER A 455 -19.98 -15.44 13.25
CA SER A 455 -19.61 -16.79 12.84
C SER A 455 -18.21 -16.80 12.27
#